data_AF-A0A8K0PSY9-F1
#
_entry.id   AF-A0A8K0PSY9-F1
#
_cell.length_a   1.000
_cell.length_b   1.000
_cell.length_c   1.000
_cell.angle_alpha   90.00
_cell.angle_beta   90.00
_cell.angle_gamma   90.00
#
_symmetry.space_group_name_H-M   'P 1'
#
loop_
_entity.id
_entity.type
_entity.pdbx_description
1 polymer ?
#
loop_
_entity_poly.entity_id
_entity_poly.type
_entity_poly.pdbx_seq_one_letter_code
_entity_poly.pdbx_strand_id
1 'polypeptide(L)'
;MSSTISSSSLPSIPTTAPQPTDPLELTSWALTKAQLIRPHKVSKFQEPYRPPRPLQLNTRSRQGRSSIPKLDLTRTQNIDAILIFIYGIKRDTPCHHCARGNGIFQGCYTESSIATGACANCAYSSRGITCSFHRRTKSQRRNKRQESEDIISTITPMQWRALGEELLQRAAAKEENYASPDENDLVRQLVP
;
A
#
# COMPACT_ATOMS: atom_id res chain seq x y z
N MET A 1 8.10 -9.82 -16.93
CA MET A 1 7.85 -11.25 -17.19
C MET A 1 7.01 -11.78 -16.03
N SER A 2 5.73 -12.06 -16.28
CA SER A 2 4.80 -12.57 -15.25
C SER A 2 4.85 -14.09 -15.26
N SER A 3 5.48 -14.70 -14.26
CA SER A 3 5.54 -16.15 -14.12
C SER A 3 4.19 -16.69 -13.65
N THR A 4 3.43 -17.28 -14.56
CA THR A 4 2.20 -18.02 -14.25
C THR A 4 2.55 -19.42 -13.76
N ILE A 5 1.99 -19.86 -12.62
CA ILE A 5 2.16 -21.21 -12.07
C ILE A 5 1.38 -22.22 -12.92
N SER A 6 1.84 -23.47 -13.09
CA SER A 6 1.12 -24.61 -13.71
C SER A 6 0.29 -25.44 -12.69
N SER A 7 -0.83 -26.05 -13.08
CA SER A 7 -1.88 -26.60 -12.15
C SER A 7 -1.39 -27.85 -11.45
N SER A 8 -0.46 -28.54 -12.09
CA SER A 8 0.08 -29.82 -11.67
C SER A 8 1.21 -29.71 -10.65
N SER A 9 1.53 -28.50 -10.14
CA SER A 9 2.82 -28.25 -9.47
C SER A 9 2.75 -27.58 -8.09
N LEU A 10 1.58 -27.47 -7.44
CA LEU A 10 1.58 -27.07 -6.03
C LEU A 10 1.92 -28.29 -5.16
N PRO A 11 2.98 -28.23 -4.34
CA PRO A 11 3.35 -29.34 -3.48
C PRO A 11 2.27 -29.53 -2.40
N SER A 12 1.89 -30.77 -2.11
CA SER A 12 1.02 -31.09 -0.97
C SER A 12 1.81 -30.90 0.33
N ILE A 13 1.45 -29.89 1.12
CA ILE A 13 2.14 -29.58 2.38
C ILE A 13 1.25 -29.91 3.58
N PRO A 14 1.75 -30.63 4.60
CA PRO A 14 1.01 -30.87 5.82
C PRO A 14 0.61 -29.57 6.52
N THR A 15 -0.61 -29.49 7.02
CA THR A 15 -1.11 -28.33 7.77
C THR A 15 -0.24 -28.02 9.00
N THR A 16 0.39 -29.01 9.61
CA THR A 16 1.24 -28.81 10.81
C THR A 16 2.66 -28.33 10.48
N ALA A 17 3.04 -28.30 9.20
CA ALA A 17 4.38 -27.92 8.80
C ALA A 17 4.70 -26.45 9.18
N PRO A 18 5.98 -26.16 9.51
CA PRO A 18 6.44 -24.78 9.70
C PRO A 18 6.31 -23.99 8.38
N GLN A 19 6.36 -22.66 8.47
CA GLN A 19 6.27 -21.78 7.30
C GLN A 19 7.46 -22.06 6.33
N PRO A 20 7.19 -22.46 5.08
CA PRO A 20 8.23 -22.66 4.07
C PRO A 20 8.85 -21.33 3.61
N THR A 21 10.07 -21.40 3.09
CA THR A 21 10.77 -20.25 2.48
C THR A 21 10.62 -20.20 0.97
N ASP A 22 10.44 -21.34 0.31
CA ASP A 22 10.18 -21.41 -1.13
C ASP A 22 8.81 -20.77 -1.46
N PRO A 23 8.70 -19.88 -2.47
CA PRO A 23 7.45 -19.21 -2.80
C PRO A 23 6.30 -20.14 -3.19
N LEU A 24 6.56 -21.24 -3.89
CA LEU A 24 5.51 -22.19 -4.31
C LEU A 24 5.02 -23.00 -3.11
N GLU A 25 5.95 -23.50 -2.30
CA GLU A 25 5.60 -24.18 -1.05
C GLU A 25 4.87 -23.25 -0.09
N LEU A 26 5.35 -22.02 0.10
CA LEU A 26 4.71 -21.02 0.93
C LEU A 26 3.28 -20.73 0.47
N THR A 27 3.04 -20.70 -0.84
CA THR A 27 1.71 -20.53 -1.43
C THR A 27 0.80 -21.69 -1.08
N SER A 28 1.27 -22.93 -1.29
CA SER A 28 0.50 -24.14 -0.98
C SER A 28 0.17 -24.20 0.52
N TRP A 29 1.17 -24.02 1.38
CA TRP A 29 1.01 -23.99 2.83
C TRP A 29 -0.02 -22.94 3.27
N ALA A 30 0.05 -21.72 2.73
CA ALA A 30 -0.86 -20.64 3.07
C ALA A 30 -2.30 -20.91 2.59
N LEU A 31 -2.48 -21.48 1.39
CA LEU A 31 -3.79 -21.85 0.87
C LEU A 31 -4.42 -23.02 1.65
N THR A 32 -3.65 -24.03 2.02
CA THR A 32 -4.10 -25.13 2.89
C THR A 32 -4.61 -24.58 4.22
N LYS A 33 -3.88 -23.65 4.84
CA LYS A 33 -4.31 -22.96 6.06
C LYS A 33 -5.57 -22.11 5.85
N ALA A 34 -5.65 -21.39 4.74
CA ALA A 34 -6.81 -20.57 4.39
C ALA A 34 -8.07 -21.45 4.20
N GLN A 35 -7.93 -22.61 3.56
CA GLN A 35 -9.03 -23.54 3.30
C GLN A 35 -9.65 -24.05 4.59
N LEU A 36 -8.83 -24.33 5.61
CA LEU A 36 -9.31 -24.83 6.91
C LEU A 36 -10.08 -23.77 7.71
N ILE A 37 -9.67 -22.50 7.61
CA ILE A 37 -10.22 -21.44 8.45
C ILE A 37 -11.36 -20.70 7.75
N ARG A 38 -11.30 -20.53 6.42
CA ARG A 38 -12.25 -19.74 5.62
C ARG A 38 -12.66 -20.45 4.32
N PRO A 39 -13.16 -21.70 4.37
CA PRO A 39 -13.42 -22.52 3.18
C PRO A 39 -14.30 -21.82 2.15
N HIS A 40 -15.45 -21.25 2.57
CA HIS A 40 -16.37 -20.56 1.67
C HIS A 40 -15.75 -19.40 0.90
N LYS A 41 -14.74 -18.75 1.48
CA LYS A 41 -14.08 -17.61 0.84
C LYS A 41 -13.03 -18.09 -0.15
N VAL A 42 -12.30 -19.14 0.20
CA VAL A 42 -11.33 -19.77 -0.70
C VAL A 42 -12.03 -20.44 -1.88
N SER A 43 -13.18 -21.08 -1.69
CA SER A 43 -13.99 -21.65 -2.78
C SER A 43 -14.43 -20.62 -3.82
N LYS A 44 -14.60 -19.34 -3.46
CA LYS A 44 -14.86 -18.28 -4.45
C LYS A 44 -13.67 -18.02 -5.39
N PHE A 45 -12.48 -18.43 -4.98
CA PHE A 45 -11.23 -18.32 -5.73
C PHE A 45 -10.70 -19.68 -6.19
N GLN A 46 -11.34 -20.80 -5.83
CA GLN A 46 -10.93 -22.13 -6.27
C GLN A 46 -11.93 -22.62 -7.31
N GLU A 47 -11.40 -22.87 -8.50
CA GLU A 47 -12.07 -23.27 -9.74
C GLU A 47 -12.75 -22.16 -10.56
N PRO A 48 -12.34 -21.98 -11.83
CA PRO A 48 -11.17 -22.60 -12.49
C PRO A 48 -9.82 -22.04 -11.98
N TYR A 49 -9.84 -21.15 -10.98
CA TYR A 49 -8.72 -20.28 -10.64
C TYR A 49 -7.62 -21.00 -9.84
N ARG A 50 -6.66 -21.54 -10.59
CA ARG A 50 -5.29 -21.76 -10.12
C ARG A 50 -4.74 -20.46 -9.50
N PRO A 51 -3.95 -20.49 -8.41
CA PRO A 51 -3.30 -19.28 -7.92
C PRO A 51 -2.47 -18.64 -9.04
N PRO A 52 -2.80 -17.42 -9.47
CA PRO A 52 -2.17 -16.82 -10.65
C PRO A 52 -0.74 -16.36 -10.37
N ARG A 53 -0.34 -16.31 -9.09
CA ARG A 53 1.00 -15.94 -8.66
C ARG A 53 1.39 -16.64 -7.35
N PRO A 54 2.69 -16.89 -7.13
CA PRO A 54 3.18 -17.40 -5.86
C PRO A 54 3.25 -16.27 -4.82
N LEU A 55 3.02 -16.60 -3.55
CA LEU A 55 3.18 -15.70 -2.41
C LEU A 55 4.65 -15.28 -2.30
N GLN A 56 4.90 -13.98 -2.32
CA GLN A 56 6.25 -13.41 -2.22
C GLN A 56 6.28 -12.40 -1.08
N LEU A 57 7.17 -12.63 -0.12
CA LEU A 57 7.35 -11.77 1.05
C LEU A 57 8.51 -10.80 0.84
N ASN A 58 8.39 -9.60 1.43
CA ASN A 58 9.50 -8.65 1.52
C ASN A 58 10.43 -9.09 2.66
N THR A 59 11.72 -9.23 2.35
CA THR A 59 12.75 -9.40 3.38
C THR A 59 12.84 -8.14 4.22
N ARG A 60 12.85 -8.29 5.55
CA ARG A 60 13.03 -7.17 6.46
C ARG A 60 14.46 -7.16 6.98
N SER A 61 15.16 -6.04 6.78
CA SER A 61 16.45 -5.80 7.42
C SER A 61 16.21 -5.04 8.73
N ARG A 62 16.67 -5.61 9.84
CA ARG A 62 16.68 -4.93 11.14
C ARG A 62 18.05 -5.16 11.78
N GLN A 63 18.72 -4.08 12.16
CA GLN A 63 20.05 -4.13 12.80
C GLN A 63 21.07 -4.99 12.01
N GLY A 64 21.12 -4.81 10.68
CA GLY A 64 22.04 -5.55 9.81
C GLY A 64 21.69 -7.02 9.55
N ARG A 65 20.57 -7.54 10.11
CA ARG A 65 20.09 -8.90 9.86
C ARG A 65 18.84 -8.87 8.96
N SER A 66 18.92 -9.60 7.85
CA SER A 66 17.81 -9.80 6.92
C SER A 66 17.04 -11.05 7.28
N SER A 67 15.72 -10.97 7.47
CA SER A 67 14.87 -12.13 7.72
C SER A 67 13.55 -12.08 6.94
N ILE A 68 13.04 -13.26 6.60
CA ILE A 68 11.71 -13.43 6.02
C ILE A 68 10.68 -13.32 7.15
N PRO A 69 9.66 -12.46 7.00
CA PRO A 69 8.66 -12.28 8.05
C PRO A 69 7.82 -13.55 8.24
N LYS A 70 7.53 -13.90 9.49
CA LYS A 70 6.60 -14.98 9.83
C LYS A 70 5.15 -14.53 9.68
N LEU A 71 4.34 -15.33 9.00
CA LEU A 71 2.92 -15.09 8.77
C LEU A 71 2.09 -15.62 9.94
N ASP A 72 1.18 -14.79 10.44
CA ASP A 72 0.19 -15.19 11.45
C ASP A 72 -1.12 -15.56 10.75
N LEU A 73 -1.26 -16.84 10.39
CA LEU A 73 -2.45 -17.35 9.71
C LEU A 73 -3.57 -17.78 10.66
N THR A 74 -3.44 -17.50 11.95
CA THR A 74 -4.55 -17.71 12.91
C THR A 74 -5.62 -16.63 12.76
N ARG A 75 -5.22 -15.44 12.27
CA ARG A 75 -6.10 -14.28 12.08
C ARG A 75 -6.75 -14.31 10.72
N THR A 76 -8.07 -14.22 10.73
CA THR A 76 -8.86 -14.28 9.50
C THR A 76 -8.63 -13.10 8.55
N GLN A 77 -8.22 -11.92 9.06
CA GLN A 77 -7.84 -10.77 8.25
C GLN A 77 -6.51 -10.98 7.51
N ASN A 78 -5.59 -11.75 8.11
CA ASN A 78 -4.32 -12.10 7.47
C ASN A 78 -4.54 -13.13 6.34
N ILE A 79 -5.49 -14.05 6.53
CA ILE A 79 -5.94 -14.95 5.46
C ILE A 79 -6.55 -14.15 4.31
N ASP A 80 -7.43 -13.19 4.60
CA ASP A 80 -7.99 -12.30 3.59
C ASP A 80 -6.90 -11.56 2.82
N ALA A 81 -5.87 -11.06 3.51
CA ALA A 81 -4.74 -10.40 2.89
C ALA A 81 -3.96 -11.32 1.94
N ILE A 82 -3.81 -12.60 2.28
CA ILE A 82 -3.17 -13.61 1.41
C ILE A 82 -4.00 -13.88 0.17
N LEU A 83 -5.31 -14.05 0.32
CA LEU A 83 -6.21 -14.23 -0.82
C LEU A 83 -6.18 -13.01 -1.74
N ILE A 84 -6.18 -11.79 -1.19
CA ILE A 84 -6.00 -10.56 -1.97
C ILE A 84 -4.65 -10.55 -2.70
N PHE A 85 -3.57 -11.00 -2.07
CA PHE A 85 -2.27 -11.03 -2.72
C PHE A 85 -2.27 -12.01 -3.90
N ILE A 86 -2.69 -13.25 -3.66
CA ILE A 86 -2.62 -14.33 -4.63
C ILE A 86 -3.54 -14.02 -5.80
N TYR A 87 -4.83 -13.76 -5.53
CA TYR A 87 -5.86 -13.67 -6.57
C TYR A 87 -6.18 -12.24 -7.00
N GLY A 88 -5.80 -11.23 -6.22
CA GLY A 88 -6.10 -9.84 -6.54
C GLY A 88 -5.30 -9.30 -7.72
N ILE A 89 -5.69 -8.10 -8.14
CA ILE A 89 -5.10 -7.39 -9.28
C ILE A 89 -3.94 -6.53 -8.80
N LYS A 90 -2.79 -6.62 -9.48
CA LYS A 90 -1.65 -5.73 -9.22
C LYS A 90 -2.03 -4.30 -9.61
N ARG A 91 -1.76 -3.34 -8.73
CA ARG A 91 -1.95 -1.93 -9.05
C ARG A 91 -0.66 -1.37 -9.65
N ASP A 92 -0.79 -0.63 -10.74
CA ASP A 92 0.34 0.04 -11.41
C ASP A 92 0.98 1.07 -10.48
N THR A 93 0.14 1.87 -9.83
CA THR A 93 0.54 2.76 -8.75
C THR A 93 0.26 2.11 -7.40
N PRO A 94 1.25 1.96 -6.51
CA PRO A 94 1.01 1.42 -5.18
C PRO A 94 0.19 2.41 -4.32
N CYS A 95 -0.49 1.90 -3.28
CA CYS A 95 -1.13 2.78 -2.31
C CYS A 95 -0.09 3.60 -1.53
N HIS A 96 -0.49 4.70 -0.89
CA HIS A 96 0.45 5.57 -0.16
C HIS A 96 1.28 4.83 0.90
N HIS A 97 0.71 3.81 1.55
CA HIS A 97 1.43 2.98 2.51
C HIS A 97 2.47 2.07 1.82
N CYS A 98 2.09 1.41 0.73
CA CYS A 98 2.97 0.50 -0.01
C CYS A 98 4.09 1.25 -0.76
N ALA A 99 3.84 2.47 -1.21
CA ALA A 99 4.85 3.33 -1.83
C ALA A 99 6.07 3.58 -0.92
N ARG A 100 5.89 3.44 0.41
CA ARG A 100 6.94 3.56 1.42
C ARG A 100 7.69 2.24 1.72
N GLY A 101 7.38 1.15 1.02
CA GLY A 101 8.03 -0.15 1.24
C GLY A 101 7.61 -0.91 2.51
N ASN A 102 6.57 -0.46 3.22
CA ASN A 102 6.17 -1.02 4.52
C ASN A 102 5.31 -2.31 4.43
N GLY A 103 5.15 -2.87 3.25
CA GLY A 103 4.36 -4.09 3.02
C GLY A 103 5.08 -5.35 3.50
N ILE A 104 4.32 -6.36 3.93
CA ILE A 104 4.87 -7.71 4.16
C ILE A 104 5.03 -8.49 2.85
N PHE A 105 4.20 -8.20 1.85
CA PHE A 105 4.21 -8.83 0.54
C PHE A 105 4.85 -7.91 -0.51
N GLN A 106 5.47 -8.52 -1.53
CA GLN A 106 6.04 -7.80 -2.67
C GLN A 106 4.96 -7.19 -3.54
N GLY A 107 4.98 -5.88 -3.78
CA GLY A 107 3.98 -5.20 -4.63
C GLY A 107 2.68 -4.83 -3.93
N CYS A 108 1.70 -4.31 -4.67
CA CYS A 108 0.43 -3.82 -4.13
C CYS A 108 -0.73 -4.41 -4.93
N TYR A 109 -1.45 -5.35 -4.31
CA TYR A 109 -2.57 -6.07 -4.91
C TYR A 109 -3.87 -5.75 -4.21
N THR A 110 -4.96 -5.61 -4.96
CA THR A 110 -6.31 -5.34 -4.41
C THR A 110 -7.31 -6.34 -4.95
N GLU A 111 -8.28 -6.72 -4.11
CA GLU A 111 -9.47 -7.47 -4.52
C GLU A 111 -10.69 -6.72 -3.98
N SER A 112 -11.57 -6.29 -4.88
CA SER A 112 -12.69 -5.38 -4.56
C SER A 112 -13.73 -6.00 -3.62
N SER A 113 -13.86 -7.33 -3.67
CA SER A 113 -14.80 -8.11 -2.85
C SER A 113 -14.27 -8.42 -1.44
N ILE A 114 -13.00 -8.14 -1.14
CA ILE A 114 -12.36 -8.41 0.15
C ILE A 114 -11.85 -7.11 0.79
N ALA A 115 -11.88 -7.04 2.13
CA ALA A 115 -11.30 -5.96 2.92
C ALA A 115 -11.72 -4.56 2.45
N THR A 116 -12.94 -4.44 1.93
CA THR A 116 -13.51 -3.18 1.44
C THR A 116 -12.63 -2.52 0.36
N GLY A 117 -11.94 -3.34 -0.44
CA GLY A 117 -11.05 -2.92 -1.53
C GLY A 117 -9.65 -2.45 -1.07
N ALA A 118 -9.28 -2.61 0.20
CA ALA A 118 -7.92 -2.38 0.64
C ALA A 118 -6.94 -3.36 -0.01
N CYS A 119 -5.68 -2.93 -0.19
CA CYS A 119 -4.65 -3.82 -0.73
C CYS A 119 -4.21 -4.86 0.30
N ALA A 120 -3.66 -6.00 -0.16
CA ALA A 120 -3.17 -7.10 0.67
C ALA A 120 -2.28 -6.62 1.84
N ASN A 121 -1.30 -5.77 1.54
CA ASN A 121 -0.35 -5.24 2.53
C ASN A 121 -1.00 -4.41 3.64
N CYS A 122 -2.01 -3.61 3.31
CA CYS A 122 -2.74 -2.83 4.31
C CYS A 122 -3.80 -3.68 5.02
N ALA A 123 -4.41 -4.65 4.33
CA ALA A 123 -5.37 -5.56 4.94
C ALA A 123 -4.71 -6.46 6.01
N TYR A 124 -3.45 -6.84 5.79
CA TYR A 124 -2.67 -7.60 6.76
C TYR A 124 -2.56 -6.85 8.10
N SER A 125 -2.81 -7.55 9.21
CA SER A 125 -2.89 -6.97 10.56
C SER A 125 -3.96 -5.90 10.75
N SER A 126 -5.07 -5.97 9.99
CA SER A 126 -6.26 -5.13 10.16
C SER A 126 -6.04 -3.62 9.94
N ARG A 127 -5.04 -3.24 9.12
CA ARG A 127 -4.72 -1.82 8.84
C ARG A 127 -5.41 -1.30 7.58
N GLY A 128 -6.45 -1.99 7.09
CA GLY A 128 -7.05 -1.75 5.77
C GLY A 128 -7.60 -0.33 5.58
N ILE A 129 -8.08 0.30 6.66
CA ILE A 129 -8.62 1.67 6.62
C ILE A 129 -7.59 2.73 6.21
N THR A 130 -6.30 2.47 6.46
CA THR A 130 -5.19 3.36 6.06
C THR A 130 -4.85 3.27 4.57
N CYS A 131 -5.41 2.27 3.87
CA CYS A 131 -5.16 2.08 2.45
C CYS A 131 -5.85 3.17 1.63
N SER A 132 -5.12 3.84 0.74
CA SER A 132 -5.71 4.80 -0.20
C SER A 132 -6.68 4.18 -1.20
N PHE A 133 -6.72 2.85 -1.32
CA PHE A 133 -7.70 2.14 -2.14
C PHE A 133 -8.98 1.74 -1.39
N HIS A 134 -8.97 1.78 -0.06
CA HIS A 134 -10.13 1.42 0.75
C HIS A 134 -11.34 2.28 0.37
N ARG A 135 -12.52 1.66 0.21
CA ARG A 135 -13.74 2.31 -0.32
C ARG A 135 -14.11 3.59 0.43
N ARG A 136 -14.04 3.56 1.77
CA ARG A 136 -14.29 4.73 2.62
C ARG A 136 -13.34 5.89 2.29
N THR A 137 -12.04 5.59 2.15
CA THR A 137 -10.99 6.56 1.84
C THR A 137 -11.18 7.14 0.44
N LYS A 138 -11.56 6.32 -0.55
CA LYS A 138 -11.91 6.81 -1.90
C LYS A 138 -13.13 7.71 -1.89
N SER A 139 -14.19 7.33 -1.17
CA SER A 139 -15.42 8.12 -1.04
C SER A 139 -15.14 9.50 -0.41
N GLN A 140 -14.41 9.53 0.71
CA GLN A 140 -14.02 10.78 1.37
C GLN A 140 -13.21 11.71 0.45
N ARG A 141 -12.25 11.17 -0.31
CA ARG A 141 -11.47 11.96 -1.28
C ARG A 141 -12.33 12.50 -2.41
N ARG A 142 -13.29 11.71 -2.90
CA ARG A 142 -14.24 12.16 -3.94
C ARG A 142 -15.11 13.30 -3.42
N ASN A 143 -15.66 13.17 -2.22
CA ASN A 143 -16.51 14.22 -1.63
C ASN A 143 -15.71 15.51 -1.41
N LYS A 144 -14.49 15.42 -0.87
CA LYS A 144 -13.63 16.60 -0.68
C LYS A 144 -13.26 17.29 -1.99
N ARG A 145 -13.04 16.51 -3.06
CA ARG A 145 -12.79 17.04 -4.40
C ARG A 145 -14.03 17.75 -4.95
N GLN A 146 -15.21 17.14 -4.83
CA GLN A 146 -16.47 17.75 -5.24
C GLN A 146 -16.71 19.06 -4.48
N GLU A 147 -16.54 19.06 -3.16
CA GLU A 147 -16.66 20.26 -2.33
C GLU A 147 -15.69 21.37 -2.78
N SER A 148 -14.45 21.02 -3.14
CA SER A 148 -13.48 21.99 -3.64
C SER A 148 -13.89 22.56 -5.01
N GLU A 149 -14.40 21.72 -5.91
CA GLU A 149 -14.89 22.11 -7.23
C GLU A 149 -16.15 22.99 -7.11
N ASP A 150 -17.07 22.63 -6.21
CA ASP A 150 -18.28 23.41 -5.91
C ASP A 150 -17.90 24.78 -5.35
N ILE A 151 -17.00 24.85 -4.36
CA ILE A 151 -16.48 26.13 -3.83
C ILE A 151 -15.88 26.97 -4.97
N ILE A 152 -14.97 26.41 -5.76
CA ILE A 152 -14.32 27.09 -6.89
C ILE A 152 -15.35 27.65 -7.87
N SER A 153 -16.41 26.89 -8.16
CA SER A 153 -17.47 27.32 -9.09
C SER A 153 -18.31 28.50 -8.58
N THR A 154 -18.35 28.71 -7.26
CA THR A 154 -19.09 29.82 -6.64
C THR A 154 -18.28 31.11 -6.49
N ILE A 155 -16.96 31.06 -6.75
CA ILE A 155 -16.09 32.24 -6.63
C ILE A 155 -16.32 33.18 -7.81
N THR A 156 -16.72 34.42 -7.50
CA THR A 156 -16.93 35.47 -8.48
C THR A 156 -15.61 36.00 -9.07
N PRO A 157 -15.62 36.62 -10.26
CA PRO A 157 -14.41 37.23 -10.83
C PRO A 157 -13.74 38.27 -9.90
N MET A 158 -14.52 39.01 -9.11
CA MET A 158 -13.97 39.97 -8.14
C MET A 158 -13.24 39.27 -6.99
N GLN A 159 -13.78 38.15 -6.48
CA GLN A 159 -13.14 37.35 -5.44
C GLN A 159 -11.86 36.67 -5.94
N TRP A 160 -11.81 36.23 -7.20
CA TRP A 160 -10.59 35.70 -7.81
C TRP A 160 -9.46 36.73 -7.88
N ARG A 161 -9.78 37.99 -8.24
CA ARG A 161 -8.80 39.09 -8.24
C ARG A 161 -8.26 39.37 -6.84
N ALA A 162 -9.14 39.49 -5.85
CA ALA A 162 -8.75 39.71 -4.47
C ALA A 162 -7.85 38.59 -3.92
N LEU A 163 -8.18 37.31 -4.20
CA LEU A 163 -7.35 36.17 -3.80
C LEU A 163 -5.97 36.21 -4.49
N GLY A 164 -5.93 36.58 -5.76
CA GLY A 164 -4.68 36.74 -6.52
C GLY A 164 -3.78 37.82 -5.92
N GLU A 165 -4.33 38.98 -5.57
CA GLU A 165 -3.62 40.08 -4.89
C GLU A 165 -3.07 39.63 -3.53
N GLU A 166 -3.87 38.92 -2.73
CA GLU A 166 -3.43 38.40 -1.42
C GLU A 166 -2.29 37.37 -1.55
N LEU A 167 -2.36 36.49 -2.54
CA LEU A 167 -1.29 35.51 -2.80
C LEU A 167 0.01 36.20 -3.25
N LEU A 168 -0.06 37.25 -4.07
CA LEU A 168 1.09 38.04 -4.49
C LEU A 168 1.72 38.79 -3.31
N GLN A 169 0.90 39.41 -2.45
CA GLN A 169 1.39 40.08 -1.23
C GLN A 169 2.10 39.09 -0.29
N ARG A 170 1.53 37.89 -0.10
CA ARG A 170 2.16 36.83 0.70
C ARG A 170 3.46 36.33 0.09
N ALA A 171 3.54 36.25 -1.24
CA ALA A 171 4.77 35.88 -1.93
C ALA A 171 5.87 36.94 -1.73
N ALA A 172 5.54 38.23 -1.91
CA ALA A 172 6.45 39.35 -1.69
C ALA A 172 6.97 39.41 -0.25
N ALA A 173 6.08 39.28 0.75
CA ALA A 173 6.46 39.26 2.16
C ALA A 173 7.34 38.05 2.54
N LYS A 174 7.29 36.97 1.76
CA LYS A 174 8.12 35.78 1.96
C LYS A 174 9.51 35.95 1.36
N GLU A 175 9.66 36.72 0.29
CA GLU A 175 10.97 37.09 -0.27
C GLU A 175 11.73 38.05 0.64
N GLU A 176 11.05 39.03 1.24
CA GLU A 176 11.67 39.95 2.22
C GLU A 176 12.18 39.23 3.46
N ASN A 177 11.50 38.16 3.92
CA ASN A 177 11.96 37.34 5.04
C ASN A 177 13.13 36.39 4.71
N TYR A 178 13.44 36.16 3.42
CA TYR A 178 14.58 35.34 3.00
C TYR A 178 15.81 36.20 2.61
N ALA A 179 15.62 37.50 2.42
CA ALA A 179 16.67 38.48 2.12
C ALA A 179 17.38 38.97 3.41
N SER A 180 17.93 38.06 4.21
CA SER A 180 19.00 38.38 5.15
C SER A 180 19.96 37.19 5.27
N PRO A 181 20.91 37.03 4.34
CA PRO A 181 22.17 36.36 4.65
C PRO A 181 23.01 37.33 5.47
N ASP A 182 23.25 36.93 6.71
CA ASP A 182 24.28 37.43 7.61
C ASP A 182 25.58 37.74 6.85
N GLU A 183 25.87 39.04 6.66
CA GLU A 183 27.01 39.54 5.88
C GLU A 183 28.35 39.41 6.66
N ASN A 184 28.48 38.43 7.56
CA ASN A 184 29.62 38.37 8.47
C ASN A 184 30.24 36.98 8.70
N ASP A 185 30.18 36.07 7.73
CA ASP A 185 30.89 34.76 7.81
C ASP A 185 31.91 34.50 6.69
N LEU A 186 32.47 35.56 6.09
CA LEU A 186 33.56 35.47 5.10
C LEU A 186 34.92 36.01 5.58
N VAL A 187 35.11 36.28 6.88
CA VAL A 187 36.39 36.79 7.42
C VAL A 187 37.02 35.88 8.49
N ARG A 188 36.59 34.61 8.62
CA ARG A 188 37.18 33.66 9.60
C ARG A 188 37.98 32.49 9.03
N GLN A 189 38.33 32.51 7.74
CA GLN A 189 39.20 31.48 7.13
C GLN A 189 40.54 31.98 6.59
N LEU A 190 41.00 33.16 7.00
CA LEU A 190 42.35 33.63 6.68
C LEU A 190 43.07 34.20 7.91
N VAL A 191 43.55 33.30 8.76
CA VAL A 191 44.80 33.50 9.50
C VAL A 191 45.53 32.15 9.48
N PRO A 192 46.80 32.11 9.02
CA PRO A 192 47.57 30.89 8.82
C PRO A 192 47.92 30.14 10.12
#